data_AF-A0A820SSL0-F1
#
_entry.id   AF-A0A820SSL0-F1
#
_cell.length_a   1.000
_cell.length_b   1.000
_cell.length_c   1.000
_cell.angle_alpha   90.00
_cell.angle_beta   90.00
_cell.angle_gamma   90.00
#
_symmetry.space_group_name_H-M   'P 1'
#
loop_
_entity.id
_entity.type
_entity.pdbx_description
1 polymer ?
#
loop_
_entity_poly.entity_id
_entity_poly.type
_entity_poly.pdbx_seq_one_letter_code
_entity_poly.pdbx_strand_id
1 'polypeptide(L)'
;SRASVQVINLDGSNNATFAWGLRNRVGIDFHPKTGDLYVCVQERDGLGDDLVPDYFTRIQQDEFYGWPFAYMSPKFIDPRRVFANGTSQRPDLVQITRTPDVLFQGHSAVLDMQFYRGNQCPSRYQNG
;
A
#
# COMPACT_ATOMS: atom_id res chain seq x y z
N SER A 1 1.70 2.54 15.93
CA SER A 1 0.71 1.90 15.04
C SER A 1 1.40 0.85 14.19
N ARG A 2 0.77 -0.30 13.95
CA ARG A 2 1.25 -1.28 12.96
C ARG A 2 0.32 -1.14 11.74
N ALA A 3 0.87 -1.19 10.52
CA ALA A 3 0.13 -1.07 9.25
C ALA A 3 -0.46 0.32 8.85
N SER A 4 0.17 1.44 9.23
CA SER A 4 -0.23 2.80 8.79
C SER A 4 0.93 3.80 8.60
N VAL A 5 0.90 4.61 7.55
CA VAL A 5 1.90 5.69 7.31
C VAL A 5 1.51 6.86 8.21
N GLN A 6 2.49 7.43 8.90
CA GLN A 6 2.28 8.56 9.80
C GLN A 6 2.97 9.79 9.22
N VAL A 7 2.37 10.95 9.45
CA VAL A 7 2.98 12.26 9.22
C VAL A 7 3.24 12.90 10.57
N ILE A 8 4.41 13.52 10.71
CA ILE A 8 4.84 14.22 11.92
C ILE A 8 5.63 15.44 11.49
N ASN A 9 5.47 16.55 12.21
CA ASN A 9 6.31 17.72 12.00
C ASN A 9 7.76 17.42 12.39
N LEU A 10 8.70 18.18 11.82
CA LEU A 10 10.14 18.02 12.13
C LEU A 10 10.47 18.28 13.61
N ASP A 11 9.65 19.07 14.29
CA ASP A 11 9.75 19.34 15.73
C ASP A 11 9.10 18.23 16.60
N GLY A 12 8.56 17.18 15.98
CA GLY A 12 7.88 16.07 16.65
C GLY A 12 6.41 16.31 16.99
N SER A 13 5.85 17.47 16.66
CA SER A 13 4.43 17.76 16.87
C SER A 13 3.54 17.19 15.75
N ASN A 14 2.21 17.23 15.97
CA ASN A 14 1.20 16.86 14.97
C ASN A 14 1.35 15.45 14.37
N ASN A 15 1.65 14.46 15.20
CA ASN A 15 1.65 13.06 14.76
C ASN A 15 0.23 12.63 14.38
N ALA A 16 0.03 12.32 13.09
CA ALA A 16 -1.25 11.88 12.56
C ALA A 16 -1.07 10.69 11.61
N THR A 17 -2.13 9.87 11.50
CA THR A 17 -2.18 8.83 10.48
C THR A 17 -2.49 9.45 9.13
N PHE A 18 -1.62 9.25 8.15
CA PHE A 18 -1.81 9.73 6.79
C PHE A 18 -2.60 8.71 5.96
N ALA A 19 -2.16 7.45 5.94
CA ALA A 19 -2.85 6.35 5.26
C ALA A 19 -2.72 5.07 6.07
N TRP A 20 -3.65 4.12 5.92
CA TRP A 20 -3.71 2.94 6.77
C TRP A 20 -4.26 1.71 6.05
N GLY A 21 -4.21 0.54 6.70
CA GLY A 21 -4.54 -0.72 6.04
C GLY A 21 -3.47 -1.19 5.07
N LEU A 22 -2.20 -0.90 5.36
CA LEU A 22 -1.04 -1.28 4.55
C LEU A 22 -0.25 -2.34 5.32
N ARG A 23 -0.20 -3.62 4.91
CA ARG A 23 0.37 -4.72 5.72
C ARG A 23 1.81 -4.45 6.19
N ASN A 24 2.75 -4.44 5.25
CA ASN A 24 4.18 -4.24 5.52
C ASN A 24 4.76 -3.26 4.50
N ARG A 25 5.07 -2.04 4.95
CA ARG A 25 5.48 -0.92 4.10
C ARG A 25 6.98 -0.83 4.15
N VAL A 26 7.62 -0.78 2.99
CA VAL A 26 9.07 -0.97 2.88
C VAL A 26 9.78 0.21 2.24
N GLY A 27 9.18 0.84 1.22
CA GLY A 27 9.70 2.04 0.59
C GLY A 27 8.64 3.13 0.57
N ILE A 28 9.04 4.37 0.84
CA ILE A 28 8.22 5.58 0.64
C ILE A 28 9.06 6.63 -0.09
N ASP A 29 8.50 7.26 -1.11
CA ASP A 29 9.14 8.40 -1.78
C ASP A 29 8.10 9.37 -2.31
N PHE A 30 8.50 10.61 -2.48
CA PHE A 30 7.70 11.64 -3.11
C PHE A 30 8.00 11.68 -4.61
N HIS A 31 6.94 11.62 -5.41
CA HIS A 31 7.07 11.76 -6.85
C HIS A 31 7.65 13.15 -7.19
N PRO A 32 8.76 13.23 -7.96
CA PRO A 32 9.59 14.43 -8.04
C PRO A 32 8.93 15.62 -8.74
N LYS A 33 7.85 15.39 -9.51
CA LYS A 33 7.11 16.45 -10.21
C LYS A 33 5.83 16.87 -9.52
N THR A 34 5.11 15.92 -8.92
CA THR A 34 3.77 16.17 -8.36
C THR A 34 3.80 16.35 -6.85
N GLY A 35 4.85 15.87 -6.17
CA GLY A 35 4.92 15.85 -4.71
C GLY A 35 3.99 14.81 -4.08
N ASP A 36 3.37 13.93 -4.88
CA ASP A 36 2.54 12.85 -4.37
C ASP A 36 3.38 11.83 -3.60
N LEU A 37 2.86 11.35 -2.47
CA LEU A 37 3.52 10.32 -1.67
C LEU A 37 3.16 8.92 -2.20
N TYR A 38 4.18 8.12 -2.47
CA TYR A 38 4.02 6.73 -2.89
C TYR A 38 4.59 5.77 -1.85
N VAL A 39 4.06 4.56 -1.82
CA VAL A 39 4.50 3.47 -0.93
C VAL A 39 4.60 2.16 -1.67
N CYS A 40 5.60 1.34 -1.31
CA CYS A 40 5.64 -0.08 -1.64
C CYS A 40 5.15 -0.91 -0.45
N VAL A 41 4.30 -1.89 -0.70
CA VAL A 41 3.73 -2.77 0.31
C VAL A 41 3.97 -4.23 -0.06
N GLN A 42 4.55 -4.96 0.89
CA GLN A 42 4.58 -6.41 0.87
C GLN A 42 3.28 -6.97 1.45
N GLU A 43 2.55 -7.73 0.64
CA GLU A 43 1.25 -8.28 0.99
C GLU A 43 1.35 -9.65 1.65
N ARG A 44 0.19 -10.23 2.00
CA ARG A 44 0.08 -11.40 2.86
C ARG A 44 0.45 -12.71 2.19
N ASP A 45 0.89 -13.63 3.04
CA ASP A 45 1.25 -14.99 2.65
C ASP A 45 0.10 -15.98 2.84
N GLY A 46 0.23 -17.13 2.17
CA GLY A 46 -0.57 -18.34 2.43
C GLY A 46 -1.98 -18.33 1.86
N LEU A 47 -2.24 -17.55 0.80
CA LEU A 47 -3.50 -17.61 0.03
C LEU A 47 -3.35 -18.26 -1.36
N GLY A 48 -2.16 -18.74 -1.68
CA GLY A 48 -1.77 -19.33 -2.96
C GLY A 48 -0.37 -18.85 -3.34
N ASP A 49 0.29 -19.56 -4.25
CA ASP A 49 1.70 -19.26 -4.59
C ASP A 49 1.89 -17.89 -5.27
N ASP A 50 0.87 -17.39 -5.97
CA ASP A 50 0.87 -16.09 -6.64
C ASP A 50 -0.06 -15.05 -5.96
N LEU A 51 -0.62 -15.38 -4.79
CA LEU A 51 -1.60 -14.57 -4.09
C LEU A 51 -1.17 -14.34 -2.62
N VAL A 52 -1.01 -13.11 -2.15
CA VAL A 52 -1.49 -11.83 -2.71
C VAL A 52 -0.33 -11.03 -3.33
N PRO A 53 -0.52 -10.32 -4.47
CA PRO A 53 0.53 -9.50 -5.07
C PRO A 53 0.99 -8.39 -4.13
N ASP A 54 2.30 -8.16 -4.10
CA ASP A 54 2.89 -6.93 -3.58
C ASP A 54 2.46 -5.75 -4.47
N TYR A 55 2.50 -4.52 -3.96
CA TYR A 55 2.08 -3.37 -4.75
C TYR A 55 2.84 -2.09 -4.48
N PHE A 56 2.79 -1.20 -5.47
CA PHE A 56 3.21 0.19 -5.39
C PHE A 56 2.01 1.08 -5.71
N THR A 57 1.78 2.09 -4.88
CA THR A 57 0.63 2.97 -5.06
C THR A 57 0.87 4.34 -4.44
N ARG A 58 0.21 5.33 -5.02
CA ARG A 58 0.06 6.65 -4.42
C ARG A 58 -0.86 6.53 -3.20
N ILE A 59 -0.46 7.11 -2.08
CA ILE A 59 -1.31 7.19 -0.89
C ILE A 59 -1.80 8.61 -0.66
N GLN A 60 -3.03 8.74 -0.18
CA GLN A 60 -3.63 10.01 0.19
C GLN A 60 -4.11 9.99 1.65
N GLN A 61 -4.32 11.18 2.19
CA GLN A 61 -4.81 11.37 3.54
C GLN A 61 -6.13 10.59 3.76
N ASP A 62 -6.18 9.89 4.89
CA ASP A 62 -7.29 9.07 5.40
C ASP A 62 -7.67 7.82 4.58
N GLU A 63 -6.92 7.49 3.52
CA GLU A 63 -7.23 6.32 2.70
C GLU A 63 -6.88 4.98 3.36
N PHE A 64 -7.72 3.99 3.10
CA PHE A 64 -7.60 2.62 3.60
C PHE A 64 -7.29 1.63 2.47
N TYR A 65 -6.25 0.81 2.66
CA TYR A 65 -5.74 -0.12 1.65
C TYR A 65 -6.04 -1.59 1.94
N GLY A 66 -7.06 -1.86 2.76
CA GLY A 66 -7.68 -3.18 2.88
C GLY A 66 -7.16 -4.05 4.01
N TRP A 67 -5.89 -3.95 4.40
CA TRP A 67 -5.36 -4.81 5.47
C TRP A 67 -6.05 -4.57 6.82
N PRO A 68 -6.44 -5.62 7.58
CA PRO A 68 -6.30 -7.04 7.27
C PRO A 68 -7.54 -7.68 6.60
N PHE A 69 -8.58 -6.91 6.28
CA PHE A 69 -9.92 -7.42 5.92
C PHE A 69 -10.12 -7.74 4.44
N ALA A 70 -9.41 -7.06 3.55
CA ALA A 70 -9.43 -7.25 2.10
C ALA A 70 -8.02 -7.08 1.51
N TYR A 71 -7.86 -7.46 0.24
CA TYR A 71 -6.64 -7.21 -0.54
C TYR A 71 -7.01 -6.67 -1.92
N MET A 72 -6.26 -5.72 -2.47
CA MET A 72 -6.43 -5.15 -3.82
C MET A 72 -7.75 -4.43 -4.13
N SER A 73 -8.92 -4.84 -3.61
CA SER A 73 -10.20 -4.18 -3.84
C SER A 73 -11.27 -4.69 -2.87
N PRO A 74 -12.43 -4.00 -2.76
CA PRO A 74 -13.56 -4.47 -1.94
C PRO A 74 -14.11 -5.85 -2.33
N LYS A 75 -13.80 -6.35 -3.54
CA LYS A 75 -14.28 -7.66 -4.02
C LYS A 75 -13.50 -8.84 -3.44
N PHE A 76 -12.31 -8.58 -2.92
CA PHE A 76 -11.35 -9.60 -2.49
C PHE A 76 -11.23 -9.58 -0.97
N ILE A 77 -12.22 -10.17 -0.32
CA ILE A 77 -12.25 -10.30 1.14
C ILE A 77 -11.21 -11.34 1.56
N ASP A 78 -10.46 -11.07 2.63
CA ASP A 78 -9.56 -12.08 3.20
C ASP A 78 -10.39 -13.22 3.79
N PRO A 79 -10.24 -14.47 3.31
CA PRO A 79 -11.04 -15.60 3.78
C PRO A 79 -10.76 -15.96 5.24
N ARG A 80 -9.68 -15.45 5.85
CA ARG A 80 -9.39 -15.60 7.28
C ARG A 80 -10.13 -14.58 8.14
N ARG A 81 -10.82 -13.61 7.54
CA ARG A 81 -11.53 -12.49 8.19
C ARG A 81 -13.01 -12.46 7.84
N VAL A 82 -13.61 -13.63 7.66
CA VAL A 82 -15.05 -13.80 7.45
C VAL A 82 -15.69 -14.58 8.60
N PHE A 83 -17.00 -14.39 8.80
CA PHE A 83 -17.83 -15.27 9.62
C PHE A 83 -18.15 -16.56 8.86
N ALA A 84 -18.74 -17.56 9.54
CA ALA A 84 -19.10 -18.85 8.94
C ALA A 84 -20.06 -18.72 7.74
N ASN A 85 -20.82 -17.62 7.66
CA ASN A 85 -21.71 -17.31 6.54
C ASN A 85 -21.01 -16.62 5.36
N GLY A 86 -19.67 -16.49 5.38
CA GLY A 86 -18.86 -15.85 4.34
C GLY A 86 -18.85 -14.31 4.38
N THR A 87 -19.56 -13.67 5.31
CA THR A 87 -19.57 -12.21 5.44
C THR A 87 -18.29 -11.72 6.11
N SER A 88 -17.69 -10.64 5.61
CA SER A 88 -16.52 -10.02 6.26
C SER A 88 -16.82 -9.61 7.71
N GLN A 89 -15.82 -9.74 8.58
CA GLN A 89 -15.85 -9.21 9.95
C GLN A 89 -15.96 -7.68 10.01
N ARG A 90 -15.53 -6.98 8.96
CA ARG A 90 -15.57 -5.52 8.83
C ARG A 90 -16.01 -5.11 7.41
N PRO A 91 -17.30 -5.32 7.07
CA PRO A 91 -17.80 -5.02 5.74
C PRO A 91 -17.69 -3.53 5.40
N ASP A 92 -17.81 -2.66 6.42
CA ASP A 92 -17.60 -1.22 6.32
C ASP A 92 -16.18 -0.86 5.84
N LEU A 93 -15.16 -1.58 6.31
CA LEU A 93 -13.77 -1.35 5.90
C LEU A 93 -13.44 -1.99 4.56
N VAL A 94 -13.99 -3.17 4.29
CA VAL A 94 -13.88 -3.81 2.97
C VAL A 94 -14.41 -2.87 1.89
N GLN A 95 -15.57 -2.25 2.11
CA GLN A 95 -16.20 -1.35 1.13
C GLN A 95 -15.34 -0.14 0.74
N ILE A 96 -14.55 0.41 1.67
CA ILE A 96 -13.71 1.58 1.42
C ILE A 96 -12.27 1.23 0.99
N THR A 97 -11.98 -0.06 0.79
CA THR A 97 -10.65 -0.52 0.39
C THR A 97 -10.25 0.07 -0.96
N ARG A 98 -9.11 0.76 -1.00
CA ARG A 98 -8.52 1.30 -2.23
C ARG A 98 -7.80 0.23 -3.03
N THR A 99 -7.86 0.38 -4.35
CA THR A 99 -7.12 -0.47 -5.28
C THR A 99 -5.76 0.15 -5.58
N PRO A 100 -4.66 -0.59 -5.38
CA PRO A 100 -3.32 -0.11 -5.71
C PRO A 100 -3.12 0.14 -7.20
N ASP A 101 -2.20 1.06 -7.54
CA ASP A 101 -1.94 1.47 -8.92
C ASP A 101 -1.13 0.44 -9.72
N VAL A 102 -0.10 -0.15 -9.09
CA VAL A 102 0.81 -1.11 -9.74
C VAL A 102 0.94 -2.35 -8.87
N LEU A 103 0.75 -3.52 -9.48
CA LEU A 103 0.91 -4.82 -8.84
C LEU A 103 2.23 -5.45 -9.26
N PHE A 104 2.95 -6.01 -8.30
CA PHE A 104 4.10 -6.86 -8.52
C PHE A 104 3.70 -8.32 -8.32
N GLN A 105 4.53 -9.26 -8.79
CA GLN A 105 4.32 -10.66 -8.45
C GLN A 105 4.37 -10.83 -6.92
N GLY A 106 3.44 -11.61 -6.36
CA GLY A 106 3.46 -11.94 -4.94
C GLY A 106 4.81 -12.51 -4.53
N HIS A 107 5.25 -12.18 -3.31
CA HIS A 107 6.52 -12.67 -2.75
C HIS A 107 7.80 -12.20 -3.46
N SER A 108 7.71 -11.15 -4.29
CA SER A 108 8.90 -10.50 -4.87
C SER A 108 9.79 -9.83 -3.81
N ALA A 109 9.28 -9.65 -2.59
CA ALA A 109 10.00 -9.12 -1.44
C ALA A 109 10.66 -7.77 -1.74
N VAL A 110 9.88 -6.82 -2.27
CA VAL A 110 10.38 -5.46 -2.54
C VAL A 110 11.00 -4.90 -1.25
N LEU A 111 12.23 -4.41 -1.33
CA LEU A 111 12.97 -3.89 -0.17
C LEU A 111 13.00 -2.37 -0.10
N ASP A 112 13.00 -1.69 -1.25
CA ASP A 112 13.06 -0.23 -1.33
C ASP A 112 12.54 0.27 -2.70
N MET A 113 12.26 1.57 -2.79
CA MET A 113 11.89 2.26 -4.03
C MET A 113 12.33 3.73 -3.98
N GLN A 114 12.87 4.21 -5.10
CA GLN A 114 13.29 5.59 -5.29
C GLN A 114 12.94 6.05 -6.71
N PHE A 115 12.35 7.22 -6.85
CA PHE A 115 12.16 7.83 -8.17
C PHE A 115 13.51 8.28 -8.75
N TYR A 116 13.75 7.98 -10.03
CA TYR A 116 14.99 8.38 -10.70
C TYR A 116 15.04 9.90 -10.89
N ARG A 117 16.05 10.56 -10.29
CA ARG A 117 16.28 12.02 -10.33
C ARG A 117 17.51 12.45 -11.14
N GLY A 118 18.21 11.49 -11.75
CA GLY A 118 19.43 11.76 -12.54
C GLY A 118 19.15 12.16 -13.99
N ASN A 119 20.21 12.51 -14.71
CA ASN A 119 20.20 12.80 -16.16
C ASN A 119 21.05 11.80 -16.97
N GLN A 120 21.50 10.73 -16.35
CA GLN A 120 22.44 9.74 -16.91
C GLN A 120 21.73 8.62 -17.68
N CYS A 121 20.42 8.44 -17.48
CA CYS A 121 19.59 7.50 -18.24
C CYS A 121 18.89 8.19 -19.42
N PRO A 122 18.55 7.42 -20.49
CA PRO A 122 17.75 7.92 -21.61
C PRO A 122 16.46 8.61 -21.14
N SER A 123 16.00 9.62 -21.89
CA SER A 123 14.86 10.48 -21.51
C SER A 123 13.60 9.71 -21.09
N ARG A 124 13.35 8.54 -21.68
CA ARG A 124 12.20 7.66 -21.35
C ARG A 124 12.20 7.11 -19.92
N TYR A 125 13.33 7.16 -19.21
CA TYR A 125 13.47 6.71 -17.82
C TYR A 125 13.60 7.88 -16.84
N GLN A 126 13.58 9.11 -17.34
CA GLN A 126 13.65 10.28 -16.46
C GLN A 126 12.31 10.46 -15.75
N ASN A 127 12.36 10.56 -14.42
CA ASN A 127 11.22 10.78 -13.51
C ASN A 127 10.36 9.56 -13.15
N GLY A 128 10.76 8.34 -13.55
CA GLY A 128 9.99 7.12 -13.30
C GLY A 128 8.94 6.91 -14.39
#